data_AF-A0A3C1KM83-F1
#
_entry.id   AF-A0A3C1KM83-F1
#
_cell.length_a   1.000
_cell.length_b   1.000
_cell.length_c   1.000
_cell.angle_alpha   90.00
_cell.angle_beta   90.00
_cell.angle_gamma   90.00
#
_symmetry.space_group_name_H-M   'P 1'
#
loop_
_entity.id
_entity.type
_entity.pdbx_description
1 polymer ?
#
loop_
_entity_poly.entity_id
_entity_poly.type
_entity_poly.pdbx_seq_one_letter_code
_entity_poly.pdbx_strand_id
1 'polypeptide(L)'
;MPVAVIAASLLGPYSTAWTHLLDTVLLDYIVNSLLLMLGVGAGTLLLGASSAWLTALCEFPGRRVFSWALLLPLAMPAYIIAYTYTGLLDFAGPVQSALREAFGWQYGDYWFPPIR
;
A
#
# COMPACT_ATOMS: atom_id res chain seq x y z
N MET A 1 -2.08 -5.14 30.61
CA MET A 1 -2.50 -3.82 30.07
C MET A 1 -1.32 -3.09 29.41
N PRO A 2 -0.69 -3.63 28.34
CA PRO A 2 0.52 -3.01 27.75
C PRO A 2 0.24 -1.61 27.19
N VAL A 3 -0.93 -1.43 26.57
CA VAL A 3 -1.38 -0.15 26.03
C VAL A 3 -1.53 0.91 27.13
N ALA A 4 -2.08 0.53 28.30
CA ALA A 4 -2.24 1.45 29.42
C ALA A 4 -0.89 1.85 30.03
N VAL A 5 0.09 0.94 30.07
CA VAL A 5 1.46 1.25 30.52
C VAL A 5 2.14 2.24 29.57
N ILE A 6 1.98 2.06 28.25
CA ILE A 6 2.47 3.02 27.25
C ILE A 6 1.76 4.37 27.40
N ALA A 7 0.44 4.39 27.60
CA ALA A 7 -0.30 5.62 27.82
C ALA A 7 0.14 6.34 29.11
N ALA A 8 0.38 5.60 30.20
CA ALA A 8 0.88 6.16 31.45
C ALA A 8 2.32 6.71 31.33
N SER A 9 3.14 6.15 30.44
CA SER A 9 4.50 6.63 30.19
C SER A 9 4.56 8.05 29.60
N LEU A 10 3.46 8.54 29.01
CA LEU A 10 3.32 9.92 28.54
C LEU A 10 3.30 10.95 29.68
N LEU A 11 3.05 10.52 30.92
CA LEU A 11 3.05 11.40 32.10
C LEU A 11 4.44 11.48 32.76
N GLY A 12 5.43 10.71 32.28
CA GLY A 12 6.79 10.68 32.81
C GLY A 12 7.75 11.70 32.15
N PRO A 13 8.96 11.87 32.68
CA PRO A 13 9.97 12.76 32.11
C PRO A 13 10.41 12.31 30.70
N TYR A 14 10.34 13.21 29.72
CA TYR A 14 10.77 12.94 28.35
C TYR A 14 12.31 12.93 28.25
N SER A 15 12.89 11.90 27.62
CA SER A 15 14.31 11.87 27.28
C SER A 15 14.65 12.87 26.17
N THR A 16 15.89 13.34 26.08
CA THR A 16 16.38 14.23 24.99
C THR A 16 16.22 13.66 23.57
N ALA A 17 16.04 12.34 23.42
CA ALA A 17 15.69 11.70 22.15
C ALA A 17 14.25 12.01 21.67
N TRP A 18 13.31 12.23 22.60
CA TRP A 18 11.92 12.55 22.28
C TRP A 18 11.78 13.95 21.69
N THR A 19 12.52 14.93 22.22
CA THR A 19 12.56 16.29 21.67
C THR A 19 13.12 16.30 20.25
N HIS A 20 14.16 15.52 19.97
CA HIS A 20 14.73 15.42 18.62
C HIS A 20 13.75 14.77 17.62
N LEU A 21 12.99 13.74 18.03
CA LEU A 21 11.99 13.09 17.17
C LEU A 21 10.80 14.01 16.87
N LEU A 22 10.33 14.76 17.87
CA LEU A 22 9.26 15.75 17.74
C LEU A 22 9.63 16.84 16.72
N ASP A 23 10.87 17.34 16.79
CA ASP A 23 11.31 18.48 15.98
C ASP A 23 11.66 18.13 14.53
N THR A 24 11.99 16.86 14.23
CA THR A 24 12.55 16.52 12.90
C THR A 24 11.73 15.52 12.08
N VAL A 25 11.09 14.52 12.69
CA VAL A 25 10.51 13.40 11.90
C VAL A 25 9.04 13.15 12.20
N LEU A 26 8.54 13.60 13.37
CA LEU A 26 7.17 13.31 13.76
C LEU A 26 6.14 13.91 12.79
N LEU A 27 6.33 15.17 12.40
CA LEU A 27 5.40 15.84 11.48
C LEU A 27 5.38 15.12 10.12
N ASP A 28 6.55 14.77 9.60
CA ASP A 28 6.67 14.01 8.34
C ASP A 28 5.98 12.65 8.43
N TYR A 29 6.14 11.91 9.53
CA TYR A 29 5.45 10.64 9.73
C TYR A 29 3.94 10.79 9.79
N ILE A 30 3.43 11.81 10.48
CA ILE A 30 1.99 12.08 10.57
C ILE A 30 1.44 12.41 9.19
N VAL A 31 2.08 13.34 8.47
CA VAL A 31 1.63 13.77 7.14
C VAL A 31 1.66 12.61 6.15
N ASN A 32 2.77 11.87 6.07
CA ASN A 32 2.89 10.72 5.17
C ASN A 32 1.87 9.63 5.50
N SER A 33 1.65 9.33 6.78
CA SER A 33 0.66 8.34 7.21
C SER A 33 -0.76 8.77 6.83
N LEU A 34 -1.12 10.02 7.06
CA LEU A 34 -2.44 10.55 6.67
C LEU A 34 -2.63 10.52 5.15
N LEU A 35 -1.61 10.89 4.37
CA LEU A 35 -1.65 10.81 2.91
C LEU A 35 -1.85 9.37 2.43
N LEU A 36 -1.10 8.42 2.99
CA LEU A 36 -1.25 6.99 2.67
C LEU A 36 -2.64 6.48 3.05
N MET A 37 -3.14 6.81 4.25
CA MET A 37 -4.47 6.41 4.70
C MET A 37 -5.57 6.95 3.79
N LEU A 38 -5.49 8.23 3.40
CA LEU A 38 -6.46 8.85 2.49
C LEU A 38 -6.38 8.25 1.09
N GLY A 39 -5.17 8.05 0.55
CA GLY A 39 -4.96 7.44 -0.76
C GLY A 39 -5.50 6.00 -0.83
N VAL A 40 -5.15 5.17 0.16
CA VAL A 40 -5.66 3.80 0.27
C VAL A 40 -7.17 3.79 0.52
N GLY A 41 -7.68 4.65 1.38
CA GLY A 41 -9.12 4.77 1.66
C GLY A 41 -9.92 5.16 0.42
N ALA A 42 -9.48 6.16 -0.34
CA ALA A 42 -10.13 6.56 -1.59
C ALA A 42 -10.06 5.44 -2.64
N GLY A 43 -8.89 4.81 -2.83
CA GLY A 43 -8.72 3.72 -3.78
C GLY A 43 -9.57 2.49 -3.45
N THR A 44 -9.64 2.10 -2.18
CA THR A 44 -10.47 0.98 -1.72
C THR A 44 -11.97 1.29 -1.81
N LEU A 45 -12.40 2.52 -1.54
CA LEU A 45 -13.78 2.93 -1.78
C LEU A 45 -14.14 2.84 -3.26
N LEU A 46 -13.31 3.39 -4.15
CA LEU A 46 -13.60 3.40 -5.58
C LEU A 46 -13.59 1.99 -6.18
N LEU A 47 -12.54 1.21 -5.96
CA LEU A 47 -12.37 -0.11 -6.57
C LEU A 47 -13.13 -1.21 -5.81
N GLY A 48 -13.09 -1.17 -4.48
CA GLY A 48 -13.74 -2.15 -3.62
C GLY A 48 -15.26 -2.00 -3.65
N ALA A 49 -15.81 -0.79 -3.50
CA ALA A 49 -17.26 -0.62 -3.52
C ALA A 49 -17.86 -0.88 -4.91
N SER A 50 -17.19 -0.46 -5.99
CA SER A 50 -17.67 -0.74 -7.36
C SER A 50 -17.65 -2.23 -7.69
N SER A 51 -16.57 -2.95 -7.35
CA SER A 51 -16.50 -4.40 -7.56
C SER A 51 -17.50 -5.17 -6.69
N ALA A 52 -17.71 -4.75 -5.44
CA ALA A 52 -18.73 -5.31 -4.56
C ALA A 52 -20.14 -5.07 -5.13
N TRP A 53 -20.44 -3.86 -5.60
CA TRP A 53 -21.72 -3.54 -6.22
C TRP A 53 -21.99 -4.39 -7.47
N LEU A 54 -21.00 -4.48 -8.38
CA LEU A 54 -21.11 -5.29 -9.60
C LEU A 54 -21.35 -6.77 -9.29
N THR A 55 -20.64 -7.34 -8.33
CA THR A 55 -20.79 -8.77 -8.00
C THR A 55 -22.01 -9.08 -7.14
N ALA A 56 -22.58 -8.10 -6.44
CA ALA A 56 -23.78 -8.28 -5.63
C ALA A 56 -25.07 -8.03 -6.43
N LEU A 57 -25.12 -6.98 -7.26
CA LEU A 57 -26.34 -6.53 -7.95
C LEU A 57 -26.37 -6.81 -9.46
N CYS A 58 -25.25 -7.10 -10.12
CA CYS A 58 -25.23 -7.38 -11.56
C CYS A 58 -24.97 -8.86 -11.86
N GLU A 59 -25.69 -9.39 -12.85
CA GLU A 59 -25.46 -10.74 -13.37
C GLU A 59 -24.69 -10.67 -14.69
N PHE A 60 -23.41 -11.03 -14.66
CA PHE A 60 -22.54 -11.04 -15.83
C PHE A 60 -21.78 -12.38 -15.95
N PRO A 61 -21.46 -12.83 -17.18
CA PRO A 61 -20.71 -14.06 -17.42
C PRO A 61 -19.29 -13.90 -16.87
N GLY A 62 -19.04 -14.44 -15.67
CA GLY A 62 -17.76 -14.30 -14.95
C GLY A 62 -17.90 -13.93 -13.47
N ARG A 63 -19.10 -13.56 -13.01
CA ARG A 63 -19.39 -13.17 -11.62
C ARG A 63 -18.79 -14.11 -10.56
N ARG A 64 -18.93 -15.43 -10.76
CA ARG A 64 -18.44 -16.46 -9.82
C ARG A 64 -16.92 -16.49 -9.69
N VAL A 65 -16.19 -16.17 -10.76
CA VAL A 65 -14.73 -16.08 -10.74
C VAL A 65 -14.30 -14.85 -9.95
N PHE A 66 -14.90 -13.69 -10.22
CA PHE A 66 -14.59 -12.45 -9.50
C PHE A 66 -14.94 -12.54 -8.01
N SER A 67 -16.10 -13.10 -7.65
CA SER A 67 -16.50 -13.24 -6.24
C SER A 67 -15.52 -14.09 -5.44
N TRP A 68 -14.90 -15.08 -6.07
CA TRP A 68 -13.84 -15.89 -5.45
C TRP A 68 -12.47 -15.20 -5.48
N ALA A 69 -12.09 -14.61 -6.62
CA ALA A 69 -10.80 -13.96 -6.79
C ALA A 69 -10.60 -12.75 -5.86
N LEU A 70 -11.66 -11.99 -5.58
CA LEU A 70 -11.62 -10.86 -4.64
C LEU A 70 -11.30 -11.28 -3.20
N LEU A 71 -11.49 -12.56 -2.85
CA LEU A 71 -11.15 -13.12 -1.53
C LEU A 71 -9.69 -13.60 -1.46
N LEU A 72 -9.04 -13.87 -2.59
CA LEU A 72 -7.66 -14.38 -2.63
C LEU A 72 -6.65 -13.48 -1.89
N PRO A 73 -6.65 -12.14 -2.04
CA PRO A 73 -5.69 -11.29 -1.37
C PRO A 73 -5.77 -11.40 0.16
N LEU A 74 -6.96 -11.68 0.70
CA LEU A 74 -7.16 -11.80 2.15
C LEU A 74 -6.48 -13.05 2.74
N ALA A 75 -6.26 -14.07 1.94
CA ALA A 75 -5.58 -15.29 2.37
C ALA A 75 -4.05 -15.15 2.39
N MET A 76 -3.50 -14.15 1.69
CA MET A 76 -2.06 -13.94 1.63
C MET A 76 -1.58 -13.02 2.76
N PRO A 77 -0.47 -13.36 3.44
CA PRO A 77 0.18 -12.45 4.37
C PRO A 77 0.62 -11.16 3.67
N ALA A 78 0.37 -10.01 4.30
CA ALA A 78 0.68 -8.70 3.74
C ALA A 78 2.15 -8.54 3.32
N TYR A 79 3.08 -9.13 4.09
CA TYR A 79 4.52 -9.06 3.77
C TYR A 79 4.86 -9.78 2.46
N ILE A 80 4.19 -10.91 2.15
CA ILE A 80 4.42 -11.66 0.90
C ILE A 80 3.95 -10.82 -0.28
N ILE A 81 2.77 -10.21 -0.17
CA ILE A 81 2.22 -9.32 -1.20
C ILE A 81 3.20 -8.17 -1.47
N ALA A 82 3.72 -7.53 -0.42
CA ALA A 82 4.66 -6.43 -0.55
C ALA A 82 5.93 -6.83 -1.31
N TYR A 83 6.60 -7.92 -0.92
CA TYR A 83 7.80 -8.38 -1.62
C TYR A 83 7.53 -8.83 -3.05
N THR A 84 6.37 -9.45 -3.28
CA THR A 84 5.97 -9.85 -4.63
C THR A 84 5.77 -8.63 -5.52
N TYR A 85 5.15 -7.55 -5.01
CA TYR A 85 5.04 -6.29 -5.75
C TYR A 85 6.38 -5.60 -5.96
N THR A 86 7.27 -5.59 -4.97
CA THR A 86 8.64 -5.10 -5.14
C THR A 86 9.31 -5.82 -6.31
N GLY A 87 9.31 -7.16 -6.33
CA GLY A 87 9.93 -7.92 -7.43
C GLY A 87 9.23 -7.77 -8.79
N LEU A 88 7.90 -7.66 -8.81
CA LEU A 88 7.13 -7.46 -10.05
C LEU A 88 7.43 -6.12 -10.72
N LEU A 89 7.50 -5.07 -9.89
CA LEU A 89 7.63 -3.69 -10.33
C LEU A 89 9.08 -3.18 -10.31
N ASP A 90 10.04 -3.97 -9.83
CA ASP A 90 11.47 -3.64 -9.92
C ASP A 90 11.91 -3.44 -11.38
N PHE A 91 13.05 -2.79 -11.57
CA PHE A 91 13.61 -2.48 -12.89
C PHE A 91 13.85 -3.74 -13.75
N ALA A 92 14.35 -4.80 -13.12
CA ALA A 92 14.53 -6.12 -13.75
C ALA A 92 13.24 -6.96 -13.74
N GLY A 93 12.18 -6.46 -13.11
CA GLY A 93 10.89 -7.14 -13.00
C GLY A 93 10.16 -7.28 -14.34
N PRO A 94 9.19 -8.20 -14.42
CA PRO A 94 8.46 -8.49 -15.64
C PRO A 94 7.65 -7.29 -16.15
N VAL A 95 7.13 -6.43 -15.25
CA VAL A 95 6.29 -5.28 -15.65
C VAL A 95 7.13 -4.25 -16.40
N GLN A 96 8.24 -3.80 -15.81
CA GLN A 96 9.10 -2.81 -16.47
C GLN A 96 9.78 -3.38 -17.72
N SER A 97 10.16 -4.66 -17.69
CA SER A 97 10.77 -5.32 -18.86
C SER A 97 9.80 -5.43 -20.04
N ALA A 98 8.55 -5.84 -19.79
CA ALA A 98 7.53 -5.92 -20.82
C ALA A 98 7.19 -4.55 -21.42
N LEU A 99 7.14 -3.49 -20.59
CA LEU A 99 6.95 -2.12 -21.08
C LEU A 99 8.10 -1.69 -22.00
N ARG A 100 9.36 -1.96 -21.62
CA ARG A 100 10.52 -1.64 -22.46
C ARG A 100 10.49 -2.38 -23.79
N GLU A 101 10.13 -3.65 -23.79
CA GLU A 101 10.03 -4.45 -25.00
C GLU A 101 8.89 -3.96 -25.91
N ALA A 102 7.71 -3.70 -25.34
CA ALA A 102 6.54 -3.28 -26.09
C ALA A 102 6.68 -1.89 -26.73
N PHE A 103 7.33 -0.95 -26.03
CA PHE A 103 7.50 0.43 -26.49
C PHE A 103 8.89 0.73 -27.06
N GLY A 104 9.83 -0.23 -27.00
CA GLY A 104 11.22 -0.04 -27.41
C GLY A 104 12.00 0.93 -26.51
N TRP A 105 11.54 1.17 -25.28
CA TRP A 105 12.15 2.14 -24.36
C TRP A 105 13.51 1.68 -23.86
N GLN A 106 14.47 2.60 -23.87
CA GLN A 106 15.79 2.44 -23.28
C GLN A 106 15.85 3.04 -21.88
N TYR A 107 16.98 2.82 -21.20
CA TYR A 107 17.20 3.36 -19.87
C TYR A 107 17.20 4.90 -19.91
N GLY A 108 16.25 5.52 -19.20
CA GLY A 108 16.08 6.97 -19.14
C GLY A 108 14.90 7.53 -19.95
N ASP A 109 14.27 6.73 -20.81
CA ASP A 109 13.15 7.18 -21.65
C ASP A 109 11.81 7.27 -20.90
N TYR A 110 11.73 6.66 -19.72
CA TYR A 110 10.54 6.65 -18.88
C TYR A 110 10.92 6.79 -17.40
N TRP A 111 10.03 7.41 -16.64
CA TRP A 111 10.16 7.53 -15.20
C TRP A 111 9.34 6.43 -14.51
N PHE A 112 9.95 5.77 -13.54
CA PHE A 112 9.28 4.80 -12.67
C PHE A 112 9.59 5.14 -11.20
N PRO A 113 8.63 4.99 -10.28
CA PRO A 113 8.88 5.21 -8.86
C PRO A 113 10.01 4.27 -8.36
N PRO A 114 10.93 4.76 -7.51
CA PRO A 114 11.95 3.91 -6.92
C PRO A 114 11.29 2.92 -5.97
N ILE A 115 11.29 1.65 -6.36
CA ILE A 115 10.78 0.53 -5.58
C ILE A 115 12.00 -0.16 -4.96
N ARG A 116 11.96 -0.38 -3.65
CA ARG A 116 13.05 -1.01 -2.88
C ARG A 116 12.55 -2.23 -2.15
#